data_AF-A0A2R4BLT4-F1
#
_entry.id   AF-A0A2R4BLT4-F1
#
_cell.length_a   1.000
_cell.length_b   1.000
_cell.length_c   1.000
_cell.angle_alpha   90.00
_cell.angle_beta   90.00
_cell.angle_gamma   90.00
#
_symmetry.space_group_name_H-M   'P 1'
#
loop_
_entity.id
_entity.type
_entity.pdbx_description
1 polymer ?
#
loop_
_entity_poly.entity_id
_entity_poly.type
_entity_poly.pdbx_seq_one_letter_code
_entity_poly.pdbx_strand_id
1 'polypeptide(L)'
;MKNHPTESIQNTSPRYHRLRKDGLYHPIPFLFVTDRMCDDILDEREMLLASLPTATHDRQKALFAGNDPRASSKAFKHLLRRFGYPFTNRLTA
;
A
#
# COMPACT_ATOMS: atom_id res chain seq x y z
N MET A 1 -13.39 -0.76 41.44
CA MET A 1 -12.25 -0.63 40.51
C MET A 1 -12.81 -0.61 39.11
N LYS A 2 -12.83 0.57 38.47
CA LYS A 2 -13.34 0.74 37.11
C LYS A 2 -12.19 0.36 36.17
N ASN A 3 -12.36 -0.72 35.42
CA ASN A 3 -11.39 -1.13 34.41
C ASN A 3 -11.45 -0.09 33.28
N HIS A 4 -10.44 0.77 33.20
CA HIS A 4 -10.17 1.50 31.97
C HIS A 4 -9.90 0.44 30.90
N PRO A 5 -10.70 0.34 29.83
CA PRO A 5 -10.29 -0.47 28.71
C PRO A 5 -9.00 0.16 28.22
N THR A 6 -7.93 -0.63 28.27
CA THR A 6 -6.66 -0.35 27.64
C THR A 6 -6.98 0.21 26.26
N GLU A 7 -6.72 1.50 26.05
CA GLU A 7 -6.77 2.10 24.73
C GLU A 7 -5.74 1.36 23.90
N SER A 8 -6.22 0.33 23.21
CA SER A 8 -5.46 -0.50 22.28
C SER A 8 -5.03 0.42 21.15
N ILE A 9 -3.82 0.97 21.31
CA ILE A 9 -2.85 1.33 20.28
C ILE A 9 -3.48 1.33 18.89
N GLN A 10 -3.94 2.51 18.46
CA GLN A 10 -4.28 2.88 17.08
C GLN A 10 -4.76 1.72 16.19
N ASN A 11 -6.08 1.55 16.13
CA ASN A 11 -6.75 1.05 14.94
C ASN A 11 -6.46 2.00 13.76
N THR A 12 -5.24 1.97 13.21
CA THR A 12 -4.93 2.63 11.96
C THR A 12 -5.56 1.77 10.89
N SER A 13 -6.80 2.08 10.53
CA SER A 13 -7.48 1.47 9.39
C SER A 13 -6.50 1.41 8.21
N PRO A 14 -6.36 0.27 7.53
CA PRO A 14 -5.46 0.17 6.38
C PRO A 14 -5.86 1.23 5.34
N ARG A 15 -4.87 1.94 4.82
CA ARG A 15 -5.02 3.02 3.84
C ARG A 15 -5.16 2.49 2.42
N TYR A 16 -4.45 1.41 2.10
CA TYR A 16 -4.32 0.92 0.73
C TYR A 16 -5.06 -0.40 0.48
N HIS A 17 -5.56 -1.05 1.54
CA HIS A 17 -6.36 -2.27 1.44
C HIS A 17 -7.68 -2.15 2.19
N ARG A 18 -8.68 -2.91 1.75
CA ARG A 18 -10.00 -3.00 2.41
C ARG A 18 -10.26 -4.43 2.83
N LEU A 19 -10.61 -4.61 4.10
CA LEU A 19 -11.12 -5.90 4.57
C LEU A 19 -12.48 -6.18 3.91
N ARG A 20 -12.62 -7.35 3.29
CA ARG A 20 -13.90 -7.79 2.70
C ARG A 20 -14.55 -8.88 3.56
N LYS A 21 -15.76 -9.28 3.18
CA LYS A 21 -16.57 -10.30 3.88
C LYS A 21 -15.91 -11.69 3.91
N ASP A 22 -14.95 -11.94 3.02
CA ASP A 22 -14.14 -13.16 2.97
C ASP A 22 -13.02 -13.18 4.02
N GLY A 23 -12.87 -12.11 4.80
CA GLY A 23 -11.82 -11.98 5.81
C GLY A 23 -10.45 -11.64 5.23
N LEU A 24 -10.36 -11.29 3.95
CA LEU A 24 -9.12 -10.94 3.28
C LEU A 24 -9.05 -9.43 2.99
N TYR A 25 -7.84 -8.91 2.93
CA TYR A 25 -7.55 -7.52 2.58
C TYR A 25 -7.36 -7.39 1.07
N HIS A 26 -8.28 -6.71 0.40
CA HIS A 26 -8.22 -6.48 -1.05
C HIS A 26 -7.59 -5.13 -1.35
N PRO A 27 -6.68 -5.04 -2.34
CA PRO A 27 -6.04 -3.77 -2.69
C PRO A 27 -7.06 -2.77 -3.24
N ILE A 28 -6.89 -1.50 -2.85
CA ILE A 28 -7.55 -0.36 -3.50
C ILE A 28 -6.72 -0.04 -4.76
N PRO A 29 -7.33 -0.02 -5.96
CA PRO A 29 -6.59 0.26 -7.19
C PRO A 29 -6.20 1.74 -7.27
N PHE A 30 -4.91 2.00 -7.51
CA PHE A 30 -4.38 3.33 -7.78
C PHE A 30 -3.74 3.39 -9.16
N LEU A 31 -4.10 4.41 -9.94
CA LEU A 31 -3.55 4.62 -11.27
C LEU A 31 -2.10 5.12 -11.24
N PHE A 32 -1.75 5.90 -10.22
CA PHE A 32 -0.42 6.46 -10.02
C PHE A 32 0.08 6.09 -8.64
N VAL A 33 1.26 5.48 -8.58
CA VAL A 33 1.91 5.08 -7.33
C VAL A 33 3.25 5.80 -7.30
N THR A 34 3.48 6.64 -6.30
CA THR A 34 4.79 7.25 -6.05
C THR A 34 5.72 6.22 -5.38
N ASP A 35 7.02 6.51 -5.30
CA ASP A 35 7.93 5.65 -4.53
C ASP A 35 7.52 5.54 -3.07
N ARG A 36 7.24 6.68 -2.45
CA ARG A 36 6.83 6.70 -1.04
C ARG A 36 5.57 5.88 -0.81
N MET A 37 4.60 5.99 -1.71
CA MET A 37 3.37 5.21 -1.65
C MET A 37 3.62 3.73 -1.88
N CYS A 38 4.56 3.36 -2.77
CA CYS A 38 4.96 1.97 -2.96
C CYS A 38 5.51 1.37 -1.66
N ASP A 39 6.40 2.10 -0.97
CA ASP A 39 6.96 1.67 0.30
C ASP A 39 5.86 1.53 1.36
N ASP A 40 5.00 2.55 1.51
CA ASP A 40 3.90 2.51 2.48
C ASP A 40 2.90 1.35 2.20
N ILE A 41 2.66 1.01 0.92
CA ILE A 41 1.81 -0.14 0.55
C ILE A 41 2.46 -1.46 0.98
N LEU A 42 3.78 -1.59 0.80
CA LEU A 42 4.51 -2.81 1.15
C LEU A 42 4.58 -3.00 2.66
N ASP A 43 4.87 -1.94 3.41
CA ASP A 43 4.86 -1.95 4.88
C ASP A 43 3.46 -2.33 5.41
N GLU A 44 2.40 -1.76 4.82
CA GLU A 44 1.02 -2.13 5.16
C GLU A 44 0.76 -3.61 4.88
N ARG A 45 1.21 -4.17 3.76
CA ARG A 45 1.03 -5.60 3.44
C ARG A 45 1.69 -6.51 4.48
N GLU A 46 2.88 -6.17 4.95
CA GLU A 46 3.56 -6.93 6.00
C GLU A 46 2.76 -6.89 7.31
N MET A 47 2.30 -5.71 7.71
CA MET A 47 1.44 -5.54 8.89
C MET A 47 0.13 -6.35 8.77
N LEU A 48 -0.51 -6.34 7.60
CA LEU A 48 -1.74 -7.07 7.35
C LEU A 48 -1.55 -8.59 7.35
N LEU A 49 -0.43 -9.09 6.82
CA LEU A 49 -0.10 -10.52 6.92
C LEU A 49 0.14 -10.92 8.37
N ALA A 50 0.87 -10.10 9.13
CA ALA A 50 1.13 -10.38 10.54
C ALA A 50 -0.14 -10.41 11.41
N SER A 51 -1.20 -9.68 11.03
CA SER A 51 -2.46 -9.64 11.76
C SER A 51 -3.44 -10.78 11.40
N LEU A 52 -3.22 -11.48 10.28
CA LEU A 52 -4.07 -12.56 9.81
C LEU A 52 -3.66 -13.93 10.37
N PRO A 53 -4.60 -14.87 10.56
CA PRO A 53 -4.27 -16.26 10.88
C PRO A 53 -3.38 -16.89 9.81
N THR A 54 -2.38 -17.70 10.22
CA THR A 54 -1.44 -18.35 9.30
C THR A 54 -2.14 -19.16 8.19
N ALA A 55 -3.27 -19.78 8.50
CA ALA A 55 -4.07 -20.55 7.54
C ALA A 55 -4.57 -19.73 6.33
N THR A 56 -4.66 -18.40 6.45
CA THR A 56 -5.10 -17.51 5.35
C THR A 56 -3.96 -16.81 4.63
N HIS A 57 -2.71 -16.96 5.11
CA HIS A 57 -1.55 -16.24 4.56
C HIS A 57 -1.33 -16.51 3.08
N ASP A 58 -1.41 -17.76 2.63
CA ASP A 58 -1.17 -18.09 1.21
C ASP A 58 -2.22 -17.46 0.31
N ARG A 59 -3.49 -17.47 0.74
CA ARG A 59 -4.58 -16.80 0.02
C ARG A 59 -4.39 -15.29 -0.02
N GLN A 60 -3.98 -14.69 1.10
CA GLN A 60 -3.72 -13.25 1.17
C GLN A 60 -2.52 -12.84 0.29
N LYS A 61 -1.43 -13.61 0.31
CA LYS A 61 -0.26 -13.39 -0.55
C LYS A 61 -0.61 -13.49 -2.03
N ALA A 62 -1.45 -14.46 -2.41
CA ALA A 62 -1.94 -14.58 -3.78
C ALA A 62 -2.74 -13.34 -4.23
N LEU A 63 -3.58 -12.77 -3.35
CA LEU A 63 -4.29 -11.51 -3.64
C LEU A 63 -3.31 -10.34 -3.80
N PHE A 64 -2.31 -10.23 -2.93
CA PHE A 64 -1.29 -9.18 -3.03
C PHE A 64 -0.45 -9.30 -4.31
N ALA A 65 -0.13 -10.52 -4.75
CA ALA A 65 0.63 -10.75 -5.98
C ALA A 65 -0.11 -10.26 -7.24
N GLY A 66 -1.44 -10.23 -7.23
CA GLY A 66 -2.25 -9.72 -8.35
C GLY A 66 -2.14 -8.19 -8.56
N ASN A 67 -1.58 -7.47 -7.60
CA ASN A 67 -1.35 -6.03 -7.68
C ASN A 67 0.07 -5.72 -7.19
N ASP A 68 1.02 -5.56 -8.11
CA ASP A 68 2.40 -5.19 -7.76
C ASP A 68 2.56 -3.66 -7.70
N PRO A 69 2.70 -3.04 -6.50
CA PRO A 69 2.90 -1.60 -6.39
C PRO A 69 4.23 -1.14 -7.01
N ARG A 70 5.24 -2.03 -7.12
CA ARG A 70 6.53 -1.71 -7.75
C ARG A 70 6.38 -1.53 -9.24
N ALA A 71 5.60 -2.39 -9.90
CA ALA A 71 5.25 -2.25 -11.31
C ALA A 71 4.51 -0.93 -11.57
N SER A 72 3.52 -0.58 -10.74
CA SER A 72 2.79 0.68 -10.83
C SER A 72 3.69 1.90 -10.62
N SER A 73 4.59 1.89 -9.63
CA SER A 73 5.55 2.97 -9.42
C SER A 73 6.50 3.15 -10.60
N LYS A 74 7.03 2.04 -11.14
CA LYS A 74 7.90 2.08 -12.32
C LYS A 74 7.17 2.66 -13.54
N ALA A 75 5.92 2.26 -13.77
CA ALA A 75 5.11 2.79 -14.86
C ALA A 75 4.87 4.31 -14.69
N PHE A 76 4.54 4.75 -13.47
CA PHE A 76 4.34 6.17 -13.18
C PHE A 76 5.62 7.00 -13.37
N LYS A 77 6.77 6.52 -12.88
CA LYS A 77 8.07 7.15 -13.14
C LYS A 77 8.38 7.28 -14.62
N HIS A 78 8.09 6.23 -15.39
CA HIS A 78 8.31 6.26 -16.85
C HIS A 78 7.43 7.34 -17.50
N LEU A 79 6.16 7.44 -17.09
CA LEU A 79 5.25 8.48 -17.54
C LEU A 79 5.79 9.89 -17.22
N LEU A 80 6.21 10.12 -15.97
CA LEU A 80 6.78 11.40 -15.55
C LEU A 80 8.01 11.79 -16.39
N ARG A 81 8.92 10.84 -16.65
CA ARG A 81 10.10 11.07 -17.50
C ARG A 81 9.72 11.43 -18.92
N ARG A 82 8.68 10.80 -19.50
CA ARG A 82 8.17 11.13 -20.84
C ARG A 82 7.70 12.59 -20.93
N PHE A 83 7.19 13.14 -19.84
CA PHE A 83 6.77 14.54 -19.76
C PHE A 83 7.87 15.49 -19.25
N GLY A 84 9.11 15.02 -19.13
CA GLY A 84 10.26 15.87 -18.80
C GLY A 84 10.48 16.10 -17.30
N TYR A 85 9.96 15.23 -16.43
CA TYR A 85 10.29 15.24 -15.00
C TYR A 85 11.68 14.62 -14.72
N PRO A 86 12.49 15.17 -13.78
CA PRO A 86 12.24 16.41 -13.06
C PRO A 86 12.28 17.59 -14.03
N PHE A 87 11.30 18.49 -13.92
CA PHE A 87 11.21 19.62 -14.82
C PHE A 87 12.46 20.48 -14.65
N THR A 88 13.35 20.43 -15.63
CA THR A 88 14.51 21.31 -15.67
C THR A 88 14.01 22.69 -16.05
N ASN A 89 14.02 23.62 -15.10
CA ASN A 89 13.79 25.04 -15.40
C ASN A 89 14.91 25.54 -16.32
N ARG A 90 14.63 25.69 -17.61
CA ARG A 90 15.55 26.31 -18.58
C ARG A 90 15.45 27.84 -18.51
N LEU A 91 15.54 28.41 -17.31
CA LEU A 91 15.51 29.86 -17.08
C LEU A 91 16.85 30.33 -16.50
N THR A 92 17.95 29.96 -17.14
CA THR A 92 19.25 30.63 -17.02
C THR A 92 20.07 30.28 -18.27
N ALA A 93 19.98 31.13 -19.29
CA ALA A 93 20.95 31.27 -20.37
C ALA A 93 20.99 32.75 -20.75
#